data_AF-A0A519Q7Z4-F1
#
_entry.id   AF-A0A519Q7Z4-F1
#
_cell.length_a   1.000
_cell.length_b   1.000
_cell.length_c   1.000
_cell.angle_alpha   90.00
_cell.angle_beta   90.00
_cell.angle_gamma   90.00
#
_symmetry.space_group_name_H-M   'P 1'
#
loop_
_entity.id
_entity.type
_entity.pdbx_description
1 polymer ?
#
loop_
_entity_poly.entity_id
_entity_poly.type
_entity_poly.pdbx_seq_one_letter_code
_entity_poly.pdbx_strand_id
1 'polypeptide(L)'
;MPLWEMNLRHLQAIVRIADLGTMNAAAQAVNLTQPAITQALGRIEQLLGIPLFERRHDGMVPTDAADLFVPRIRAALEHLASSHVTMSRMRALLALADSGSYNGASVVTGLSLPSLHRAVNDLSLSLRRALVERRGKAVALTDAGRQMARTFRLARVELEAGLAELEALKGHEIRSIAIGAMPLSRARVLPAAITRFQRRHPQVRIAIIEGSRAELVEPLRNGAIDFMVGALRDPLIEPDLVQRPLFRDRPAIVARKGHPLEGRDPSLADLAAYPWIVAAPGAPLRSTWEQMFAEAGL
;
A
#
# COMPACT_ATOMS: atom_id res chain seq x y z
N MET A 1 12.10 -0.58 -5.28
CA MET A 1 12.34 -1.40 -6.49
C MET A 1 11.03 -1.75 -7.16
N PRO A 2 10.94 -1.82 -8.50
CA PRO A 2 9.71 -2.16 -9.18
C PRO A 2 9.48 -3.68 -9.12
N LEU A 3 8.76 -4.13 -8.09
CA LEU A 3 8.23 -5.50 -7.93
C LEU A 3 7.78 -6.12 -9.27
N TRP A 4 7.15 -5.32 -10.12
CA TRP A 4 6.54 -5.73 -11.38
C TRP A 4 7.53 -6.15 -12.48
N GLU A 5 8.83 -5.91 -12.31
CA GLU A 5 9.88 -6.38 -13.24
C GLU A 5 10.31 -7.83 -12.95
N MET A 6 9.91 -8.38 -11.80
CA MET A 6 10.19 -9.76 -11.44
C MET A 6 9.39 -10.76 -12.30
N ASN A 7 9.84 -12.01 -12.31
CA ASN A 7 9.14 -13.10 -12.98
C ASN A 7 8.83 -14.22 -11.98
N LEU A 8 7.55 -14.57 -11.83
CA LEU A 8 7.10 -15.61 -10.89
C LEU A 8 7.79 -16.97 -11.13
N ARG A 9 8.15 -17.31 -12.37
CA ARG A 9 8.91 -18.55 -12.64
C ARG A 9 10.34 -18.49 -12.14
N HIS A 10 10.98 -17.31 -12.19
CA HIS A 10 12.32 -17.14 -11.61
C HIS A 10 12.26 -17.21 -10.08
N LEU A 11 11.22 -16.63 -9.48
CA LEU A 11 10.98 -16.73 -8.04
C LEU A 11 10.74 -18.19 -7.61
N GLN A 12 9.96 -18.96 -8.38
CA GLN A 12 9.82 -20.41 -8.17
C GLN A 12 11.16 -21.15 -8.28
N ALA A 13 12.00 -20.81 -9.26
CA ALA A 13 13.32 -21.41 -9.41
C ALA A 13 14.21 -21.15 -8.18
N ILE A 14 14.19 -19.94 -7.62
CA ILE A 14 14.92 -19.57 -6.41
C ILE A 14 14.52 -20.45 -5.21
N VAL A 15 13.20 -20.61 -4.98
CA VAL A 15 12.71 -21.48 -3.91
C VAL A 15 13.19 -22.93 -4.10
N ARG A 16 13.23 -23.41 -5.35
CA ARG A 16 13.68 -24.77 -5.64
C ARG A 16 15.19 -24.97 -5.51
N ILE A 17 15.99 -23.94 -5.77
CA ILE A 17 17.43 -23.98 -5.48
C ILE A 17 17.64 -24.08 -3.96
N ALA A 18 16.90 -23.28 -3.17
CA ALA A 18 16.97 -23.35 -1.71
C ALA A 18 16.52 -24.70 -1.15
N ASP A 19 15.45 -25.29 -1.70
CA ASP A 19 14.92 -26.59 -1.24
C ASP A 19 15.86 -27.77 -1.55
N LEU A 20 16.54 -27.74 -2.71
CA LEU A 20 17.24 -28.91 -3.25
C LEU A 20 18.77 -28.80 -3.22
N GLY A 21 19.30 -27.63 -2.87
CA GLY A 21 20.73 -27.37 -2.70
C GLY A 21 21.58 -27.47 -3.98
N THR A 22 21.01 -27.79 -5.14
CA THR A 22 21.76 -27.86 -6.41
C THR A 22 20.96 -27.30 -7.59
N MET A 23 21.68 -26.66 -8.53
CA MET A 23 21.09 -26.12 -9.76
C MET A 23 20.44 -27.21 -10.62
N ASN A 24 21.03 -28.40 -10.65
CA ASN A 24 20.56 -29.50 -11.50
C ASN A 24 19.28 -30.14 -10.93
N ALA A 25 19.22 -30.40 -9.62
CA ALA A 25 18.01 -30.90 -8.98
C ALA A 25 16.87 -29.88 -9.08
N ALA A 26 17.16 -28.59 -8.88
CA ALA A 26 16.19 -27.52 -9.08
C ALA A 26 15.62 -27.50 -10.51
N ALA A 27 16.48 -27.68 -11.52
CA ALA A 27 16.08 -27.67 -12.94
C ALA A 27 15.10 -28.79 -13.26
N GLN A 28 15.41 -30.00 -12.80
CA GLN A 28 14.54 -31.17 -12.93
C GLN A 28 13.19 -30.95 -12.23
N ALA A 29 13.20 -30.39 -11.00
CA ALA A 29 11.98 -30.20 -10.21
C ALA A 29 10.96 -29.21 -10.81
N VAL A 30 11.41 -28.30 -11.68
CA VAL A 30 10.53 -27.32 -12.37
C VAL A 30 10.43 -27.54 -13.88
N ASN A 31 10.89 -28.70 -14.38
CA ASN A 31 10.91 -29.04 -15.81
C ASN A 31 11.58 -27.96 -16.68
N LEU A 32 12.70 -27.40 -16.20
CA LEU A 32 13.52 -26.45 -16.95
C LEU A 32 14.92 -27.02 -17.20
N THR A 33 15.64 -26.44 -18.14
CA THR A 33 17.05 -26.78 -18.34
C THR A 33 17.92 -26.08 -17.28
N GLN A 34 19.06 -26.67 -16.93
CA GLN A 34 20.01 -26.05 -16.00
C GLN A 34 20.47 -24.64 -16.46
N PRO A 35 20.76 -24.39 -17.76
CA PRO A 35 21.04 -23.04 -18.24
C PRO A 35 19.88 -22.06 -17.99
N ALA A 36 18.63 -22.50 -18.12
CA ALA A 36 17.46 -21.65 -17.89
C ALA A 36 17.33 -21.24 -16.41
N ILE A 37 17.56 -22.16 -15.46
CA ILE A 37 17.59 -21.81 -14.02
C ILE A 37 18.77 -20.88 -13.71
N THR A 38 19.95 -21.14 -14.28
CA THR A 38 21.12 -20.27 -14.07
C THR A 38 20.86 -18.85 -14.54
N GLN A 39 20.24 -18.68 -15.71
CA GLN A 39 19.82 -17.37 -16.20
C GLN A 39 18.69 -16.74 -15.38
N ALA A 40 17.78 -17.56 -14.83
CA ALA A 40 16.70 -17.07 -13.97
C ALA A 40 17.25 -16.51 -12.66
N LEU A 41 18.15 -17.24 -12.00
CA LEU A 41 18.83 -16.81 -10.78
C LEU A 41 19.64 -15.53 -11.04
N GLY A 42 20.51 -15.56 -12.05
CA GLY A 42 21.35 -14.41 -12.39
C GLY A 42 20.55 -13.15 -12.71
N ARG A 43 19.40 -13.27 -13.39
CA ARG A 43 18.52 -12.11 -13.64
C ARG A 43 17.91 -11.55 -12.37
N ILE A 44 17.51 -12.39 -11.41
CA ILE A 44 16.99 -11.90 -10.13
C ILE A 44 18.10 -11.28 -9.30
N GLU A 45 19.26 -11.92 -9.19
CA GLU A 45 20.42 -11.36 -8.47
C GLU A 45 20.89 -10.03 -9.07
N GLN A 46 20.86 -9.89 -10.40
CA GLN A 46 21.13 -8.61 -11.07
C GLN A 46 20.08 -7.55 -10.76
N LEU A 47 18.80 -7.91 -10.80
CA LEU A 47 17.70 -6.99 -10.46
C LEU A 47 17.79 -6.54 -9.00
N LEU A 48 18.11 -7.46 -8.10
CA LEU A 48 18.30 -7.19 -6.69
C LEU A 48 19.64 -6.48 -6.42
N GLY A 49 20.68 -6.67 -7.22
CA GLY A 49 22.02 -6.15 -6.95
C GLY A 49 22.71 -6.81 -5.74
N ILE A 50 22.30 -8.02 -5.36
CA ILE A 50 22.90 -8.82 -4.28
C ILE A 50 22.79 -10.31 -4.63
N PRO A 51 23.83 -11.14 -4.40
CA PRO A 51 23.75 -12.58 -4.62
C PRO A 51 22.84 -13.23 -3.57
N LEU A 52 22.00 -14.15 -4.03
CA LEU A 52 21.14 -14.97 -3.18
C LEU A 52 21.80 -16.31 -2.85
N PHE A 53 22.67 -16.84 -3.73
CA PHE A 53 23.34 -18.11 -3.47
C PHE A 53 24.83 -18.06 -3.81
N GLU A 54 25.63 -18.74 -2.99
CA GLU A 54 27.03 -19.02 -3.27
C GLU A 54 27.17 -20.39 -3.92
N ARG A 55 27.91 -20.45 -5.03
CA ARG A 55 28.27 -21.72 -5.65
C ARG A 55 29.46 -22.35 -4.91
N ARG A 56 29.29 -23.57 -4.42
CA ARG A 56 30.33 -24.39 -3.80
C ARG A 56 30.52 -25.70 -4.56
N HIS A 57 31.55 -26.45 -4.19
CA HIS A 57 31.88 -27.74 -4.80
C HIS A 57 30.78 -28.81 -4.67
N ASP A 58 29.93 -28.66 -3.66
CA ASP A 58 28.90 -29.56 -3.19
C ASP A 58 27.48 -29.04 -3.49
N GLY A 59 27.34 -27.83 -4.04
CA GLY A 59 26.03 -27.29 -4.41
C GLY A 59 25.93 -25.77 -4.42
N MET A 60 24.72 -25.30 -4.13
CA MET A 60 24.36 -23.90 -3.94
C MET A 60 24.01 -23.69 -2.48
N VAL A 61 24.72 -22.79 -1.81
CA VAL A 61 24.48 -22.44 -0.41
C VAL A 61 23.75 -21.09 -0.35
N PRO A 62 22.67 -20.95 0.43
CA PRO A 62 21.99 -19.66 0.63
C PRO A 62 22.95 -18.62 1.24
N THR A 63 22.86 -17.38 0.77
CA THR A 63 23.41 -16.22 1.50
C THR A 63 22.39 -15.72 2.52
N ASP A 64 22.80 -14.81 3.41
CA ASP A 64 21.88 -14.08 4.30
C ASP A 64 20.71 -13.43 3.52
N ALA A 65 20.97 -13.00 2.29
CA ALA A 65 19.95 -12.42 1.41
C ALA A 65 18.90 -13.47 0.98
N ALA A 66 19.33 -14.70 0.66
CA ALA A 66 18.38 -15.78 0.40
C ALA A 66 17.62 -16.19 1.65
N ASP A 67 18.26 -16.25 2.82
CA ASP A 67 17.60 -16.62 4.07
C ASP A 67 16.47 -15.65 4.45
N LEU A 68 16.60 -14.37 4.11
CA LEU A 68 15.53 -13.38 4.24
C LEU A 68 14.48 -13.51 3.14
N PHE A 69 14.91 -13.61 1.87
CA PHE A 69 14.00 -13.44 0.73
C PHE A 69 13.24 -14.72 0.34
N VAL A 70 13.84 -15.91 0.49
CA VAL A 70 13.22 -17.18 0.11
C VAL A 70 11.92 -17.45 0.89
N PRO A 71 11.84 -17.26 2.23
CA PRO A 71 10.59 -17.41 2.97
C PRO A 71 9.47 -16.50 2.44
N ARG A 72 9.80 -15.24 2.10
CA ARG A 72 8.87 -14.25 1.55
C ARG A 72 8.36 -14.64 0.17
N ILE A 73 9.24 -15.13 -0.70
CA ILE A 73 8.85 -15.68 -1.99
C ILE A 73 7.90 -16.87 -1.80
N ARG A 74 8.20 -17.78 -0.86
CA ARG A 74 7.38 -18.96 -0.61
C ARG A 74 5.96 -18.57 -0.18
N ALA A 75 5.84 -17.70 0.82
CA ALA A 75 4.55 -17.18 1.29
C ALA A 75 3.76 -16.50 0.15
N ALA A 76 4.44 -15.71 -0.68
CA ALA A 76 3.81 -15.09 -1.84
C ALA A 76 3.27 -16.12 -2.84
N LEU A 77 4.06 -17.15 -3.17
CA LEU A 77 3.67 -18.21 -4.11
C LEU A 77 2.51 -19.06 -3.57
N GLU A 78 2.45 -19.29 -2.25
CA GLU A 78 1.34 -19.98 -1.59
C GLU A 78 0.01 -19.24 -1.78
N HIS A 79 0.02 -17.90 -1.67
CA HIS A 79 -1.17 -17.09 -1.94
C HIS A 79 -1.62 -17.14 -3.41
N LEU A 80 -0.70 -17.29 -4.36
CA LEU A 80 -1.03 -17.34 -5.78
C LEU A 80 -1.66 -18.67 -6.18
N ALA A 81 -1.30 -19.78 -5.51
CA ALA A 81 -1.88 -21.12 -5.62
C ALA A 81 -2.10 -21.67 -7.06
N SER A 82 -1.49 -21.06 -8.08
CA SER A 82 -1.63 -21.43 -9.49
C SER A 82 -0.39 -21.02 -10.30
N SER A 83 0.17 -21.98 -11.04
CA SER A 83 1.31 -21.77 -11.94
C SER A 83 1.00 -20.95 -13.20
N HIS A 84 -0.29 -20.65 -13.45
CA HIS A 84 -0.73 -19.90 -14.63
C HIS A 84 -0.78 -18.39 -14.42
N VAL A 85 -0.61 -17.94 -13.18
CA VAL A 85 -0.55 -16.51 -12.85
C VAL A 85 0.81 -15.95 -13.28
N THR A 86 0.81 -14.78 -13.89
CA THR A 86 2.01 -14.01 -14.22
C THR A 86 2.00 -12.69 -13.46
N MET A 87 3.17 -12.05 -13.28
CA MET A 87 3.26 -10.72 -12.66
C MET A 87 2.39 -9.69 -13.39
N SER A 88 2.36 -9.73 -14.73
CA SER A 88 1.55 -8.83 -15.54
C SER A 88 0.04 -9.02 -15.32
N ARG A 89 -0.43 -10.27 -15.23
CA ARG A 89 -1.84 -10.59 -14.98
C ARG A 89 -2.26 -10.22 -13.56
N MET A 90 -1.38 -10.48 -12.59
CA MET A 90 -1.56 -10.06 -11.20
C MET A 90 -1.68 -8.54 -11.08
N ARG A 91 -0.72 -7.81 -11.67
CA ARG A 91 -0.73 -6.34 -11.71
C ARG A 91 -1.99 -5.79 -12.37
N ALA A 92 -2.41 -6.37 -13.50
CA ALA A 92 -3.61 -5.94 -14.22
C ALA A 92 -4.88 -6.10 -13.38
N LEU A 93 -5.06 -7.24 -12.71
CA LEU A 93 -6.24 -7.48 -11.86
C LEU A 93 -6.26 -6.55 -10.65
N LEU A 94 -5.11 -6.36 -9.98
CA LEU A 94 -5.02 -5.45 -8.83
C LEU A 94 -5.35 -4.01 -9.24
N ALA A 95 -4.76 -3.53 -10.34
CA ALA A 95 -5.05 -2.18 -10.83
C ALA A 95 -6.53 -1.99 -11.20
N LEU A 96 -7.18 -3.01 -11.78
CA LEU A 96 -8.61 -2.98 -12.06
C LEU A 96 -9.45 -2.98 -10.78
N ALA A 97 -9.04 -3.77 -9.77
CA ALA A 97 -9.70 -3.83 -8.47
C ALA A 97 -9.65 -2.50 -7.72
N ASP A 98 -8.51 -1.81 -7.79
CA ASP A 98 -8.27 -0.58 -7.03
C ASP A 98 -8.86 0.65 -7.72
N SER A 99 -8.85 0.69 -9.06
CA SER A 99 -9.39 1.82 -9.83
C SER A 99 -10.87 1.69 -10.23
N GLY A 100 -11.45 0.48 -10.13
CA GLY A 100 -12.83 0.19 -10.53
C GLY A 100 -13.12 0.33 -12.03
N SER A 101 -12.11 0.61 -12.88
CA SER A 101 -12.30 0.78 -14.32
C SER A 101 -11.05 0.42 -15.12
N TYR A 102 -11.22 -0.08 -16.34
CA TYR A 102 -10.08 -0.36 -17.24
C TYR A 102 -9.30 0.91 -17.61
N ASN A 103 -9.96 2.06 -17.70
CA ASN A 103 -9.31 3.34 -17.94
C ASN A 103 -8.39 3.73 -16.78
N GLY A 104 -8.91 3.72 -15.54
CA GLY A 104 -8.10 4.03 -14.37
C GLY A 104 -6.93 3.05 -14.20
N ALA A 105 -7.19 1.76 -14.41
CA ALA A 105 -6.17 0.73 -14.35
C ALA A 105 -5.10 0.88 -15.43
N SER A 106 -5.45 1.33 -16.64
CA SER A 106 -4.50 1.61 -17.72
C SER A 106 -3.53 2.72 -17.32
N VAL A 107 -4.04 3.81 -16.75
CA VAL A 107 -3.21 4.92 -16.24
C VAL A 107 -2.24 4.44 -15.15
N VAL A 108 -2.72 3.67 -14.18
CA VAL A 108 -1.88 3.17 -13.06
C VAL A 108 -0.83 2.16 -13.52
N THR A 109 -1.17 1.30 -14.49
CA THR A 109 -0.25 0.24 -14.95
C THR A 109 0.69 0.70 -16.06
N GLY A 110 0.35 1.77 -16.79
CA GLY A 110 1.02 2.17 -18.03
C GLY A 110 0.75 1.22 -19.21
N LEU A 111 -0.13 0.22 -19.04
CA LEU A 111 -0.51 -0.70 -20.11
C LEU A 111 -1.60 -0.07 -20.97
N SER A 112 -1.58 -0.37 -22.28
CA SER A 112 -2.71 -0.02 -23.15
C SER A 112 -4.00 -0.72 -22.70
N LEU A 113 -5.16 -0.09 -22.94
CA LEU A 113 -6.47 -0.71 -22.65
C LEU A 113 -6.59 -2.13 -23.24
N PRO A 114 -6.28 -2.38 -24.53
CA PRO A 114 -6.33 -3.73 -25.10
C PRO A 114 -5.42 -4.73 -24.38
N SER A 115 -4.22 -4.31 -23.98
CA SER A 115 -3.29 -5.16 -23.20
C SER A 115 -3.84 -5.49 -21.82
N LEU A 116 -4.49 -4.52 -21.16
CA LEU A 116 -5.09 -4.70 -19.84
C LEU A 116 -6.31 -5.64 -19.90
N HIS A 117 -7.20 -5.44 -20.86
CA HIS A 117 -8.32 -6.34 -21.13
C HIS A 117 -7.84 -7.77 -21.40
N ARG A 118 -6.82 -7.92 -22.26
CA ARG A 118 -6.23 -9.23 -22.56
C ARG A 118 -5.65 -9.88 -21.32
N ALA A 119 -4.90 -9.16 -20.49
CA ALA A 119 -4.31 -9.70 -19.27
C ALA A 119 -5.37 -10.23 -18.29
N VAL A 120 -6.46 -9.49 -18.07
CA VAL A 120 -7.55 -9.91 -17.16
C VAL A 120 -8.36 -11.07 -17.76
N ASN A 121 -8.61 -11.05 -19.07
CA ASN A 121 -9.32 -12.12 -19.76
C ASN A 121 -8.50 -13.43 -19.78
N ASP A 122 -7.21 -13.36 -20.12
CA ASP A 122 -6.30 -14.50 -20.08
C ASP A 122 -6.21 -15.09 -18.68
N LEU A 123 -6.18 -14.25 -17.65
CA LEU A 123 -6.21 -14.70 -16.26
C LEU A 123 -7.51 -15.44 -15.96
N SER A 124 -8.65 -14.86 -16.33
CA SER A 124 -9.97 -15.49 -16.16
C SER A 124 -10.07 -16.86 -16.85
N LEU A 125 -9.57 -16.95 -18.09
CA LEU A 125 -9.52 -18.19 -18.87
C LEU A 125 -8.60 -19.23 -18.21
N SER A 126 -7.40 -18.82 -17.79
CA SER A 126 -6.43 -19.71 -17.16
C SER A 126 -6.92 -20.30 -15.83
N LEU A 127 -7.73 -19.53 -15.09
CA LEU A 127 -8.32 -19.95 -13.82
C LEU A 127 -9.70 -20.61 -14.01
N ARG A 128 -10.24 -20.63 -15.24
CA ARG A 128 -11.59 -21.10 -15.58
C ARG A 128 -12.69 -20.47 -14.72
N ARG A 129 -12.53 -19.19 -14.39
CA ARG A 129 -13.45 -18.42 -13.55
C ARG A 129 -13.60 -17.02 -14.14
N ALA A 130 -14.84 -16.54 -14.28
CA ALA A 130 -15.07 -15.14 -14.62
C ALA A 130 -14.61 -14.27 -13.44
N LEU A 131 -13.62 -13.41 -13.63
CA LEU A 131 -13.12 -12.49 -12.60
C LEU A 131 -13.79 -11.12 -12.68
N VAL A 132 -14.32 -10.79 -13.84
CA VAL A 132 -15.01 -9.52 -14.13
C VAL A 132 -16.37 -9.81 -14.74
N GLU A 133 -17.31 -8.93 -14.45
CA GLU A 133 -18.65 -8.95 -15.01
C GLU A 133 -19.05 -7.56 -15.49
N ARG A 134 -19.98 -7.52 -16.46
CA ARG A 134 -20.52 -6.27 -16.98
C ARG A 134 -21.73 -5.87 -16.14
N ARG A 135 -21.64 -4.73 -15.46
CA ARG A 135 -22.73 -4.16 -14.67
C ARG A 135 -23.20 -2.85 -15.33
N GLY A 136 -24.10 -2.98 -16.29
CA GLY A 136 -24.56 -1.88 -17.13
C GLY A 136 -23.45 -1.34 -18.04
N LYS A 137 -23.08 -0.06 -17.87
CA LYS A 137 -21.95 0.57 -18.57
C LYS A 137 -20.60 0.36 -17.85
N ALA A 138 -20.60 -0.13 -16.61
CA ALA A 138 -19.41 -0.32 -15.80
C ALA A 138 -18.96 -1.78 -15.78
N VAL A 139 -17.69 -2.00 -15.46
CA VAL A 139 -17.12 -3.31 -15.17
C VAL A 139 -17.02 -3.46 -13.66
N ALA A 140 -17.49 -4.59 -13.13
CA ALA A 140 -17.35 -4.93 -11.72
C ALA A 140 -16.55 -6.23 -11.58
N LEU A 141 -15.89 -6.42 -10.44
CA LEU A 141 -15.34 -7.73 -10.09
C LEU A 141 -16.48 -8.67 -9.70
N THR A 142 -16.36 -9.95 -10.09
CA THR A 142 -17.18 -11.03 -9.53
C THR A 142 -16.72 -11.36 -8.10
N ASP A 143 -17.41 -12.26 -7.39
CA ASP A 143 -16.92 -12.77 -6.10
C ASP A 143 -15.56 -13.49 -6.25
N ALA A 144 -15.40 -14.26 -7.32
CA ALA A 144 -14.13 -14.90 -7.66
C ALA A 144 -13.03 -13.87 -7.93
N GLY A 145 -13.36 -12.78 -8.65
CA GLY A 145 -12.47 -11.65 -8.90
C GLY A 145 -12.05 -10.94 -7.61
N ARG A 146 -13.00 -10.66 -6.71
CA ARG A 146 -12.73 -10.05 -5.40
C ARG A 146 -11.83 -10.94 -4.54
N GLN A 147 -12.09 -12.24 -4.50
CA GLN A 147 -11.27 -13.18 -3.74
C GLN A 147 -9.86 -13.29 -4.32
N MET A 148 -9.71 -13.35 -5.64
CA MET A 148 -8.41 -13.39 -6.30
C MET A 148 -7.62 -12.10 -6.09
N ALA A 149 -8.29 -10.94 -6.15
CA ALA A 149 -7.65 -9.66 -5.83
C ALA A 149 -7.13 -9.65 -4.38
N ARG A 150 -7.89 -10.20 -3.42
CA ARG A 150 -7.43 -10.35 -2.03
C ARG A 150 -6.17 -11.21 -1.93
N THR A 151 -6.14 -12.40 -2.54
CA THR A 151 -4.95 -13.26 -2.49
C THR A 151 -3.74 -12.63 -3.18
N PHE A 152 -3.95 -11.94 -4.30
CA PHE A 152 -2.89 -11.19 -4.98
C PHE A 152 -2.35 -10.04 -4.12
N ARG A 153 -3.20 -9.33 -3.36
CA ARG A 153 -2.72 -8.31 -2.42
C ARG A 153 -1.81 -8.90 -1.35
N LEU A 154 -2.16 -10.07 -0.80
CA LEU A 154 -1.32 -10.76 0.18
C LEU A 154 0.02 -11.19 -0.43
N ALA A 155 0.00 -11.78 -1.63
CA ALA A 155 1.23 -12.13 -2.34
C ALA A 155 2.12 -10.91 -2.61
N ARG A 156 1.53 -9.77 -2.97
CA ARG A 156 2.25 -8.50 -3.19
C ARG A 156 2.94 -8.04 -1.90
N VAL A 157 2.23 -8.08 -0.78
CA VAL A 157 2.75 -7.66 0.54
C VAL A 157 3.97 -8.49 0.94
N GLU A 158 3.90 -9.81 0.78
CA GLU A 158 5.05 -10.69 1.09
C GLU A 158 6.29 -10.35 0.25
N LEU A 159 6.12 -10.14 -1.06
CA LEU A 159 7.25 -9.78 -1.93
C LEU A 159 7.80 -8.38 -1.63
N GLU A 160 6.95 -7.43 -1.28
CA GLU A 160 7.36 -6.08 -0.87
C GLU A 160 8.12 -6.10 0.46
N ALA A 161 7.66 -6.90 1.43
CA ALA A 161 8.37 -7.09 2.70
C ALA A 161 9.76 -7.68 2.48
N GLY A 162 9.88 -8.73 1.66
CA GLY A 162 11.17 -9.32 1.32
C GLY A 162 12.10 -8.36 0.59
N LEU A 163 11.57 -7.54 -0.32
CA LEU A 163 12.35 -6.48 -0.96
C LEU A 163 12.86 -5.44 0.05
N ALA A 164 12.04 -5.06 1.03
CA ALA A 164 12.45 -4.12 2.08
C ALA A 164 13.54 -4.71 3.00
N GLU A 165 13.42 -5.99 3.38
CA GLU A 165 14.44 -6.72 4.16
C GLU A 165 15.78 -6.78 3.42
N LEU A 166 15.75 -7.03 2.11
CA LEU A 166 16.96 -7.04 1.26
C LEU A 166 17.63 -5.66 1.15
N GLU A 167 16.84 -4.58 1.05
CA GLU A 167 17.40 -3.22 1.05
C GLU A 167 18.04 -2.91 2.41
N ALA A 168 17.43 -3.32 3.52
CA ALA A 168 18.02 -3.18 4.85
C ALA A 168 19.35 -3.93 4.97
N LEU A 169 19.43 -5.16 4.42
CA LEU A 169 20.65 -5.98 4.45
C LEU A 169 21.82 -5.33 3.70
N LYS A 170 21.59 -4.59 2.61
CA LYS A 170 22.65 -3.91 1.82
C LYS A 170 23.31 -2.74 2.55
N GLY A 171 23.01 -2.51 3.82
CA GLY A 171 23.44 -1.31 4.56
C GLY A 171 22.77 -0.04 4.04
N HIS A 172 21.80 -0.16 3.14
CA HIS A 172 20.92 0.92 2.70
C HIS A 172 19.77 1.04 3.70
N GLU A 173 20.06 1.34 4.96
CA GLU A 173 19.06 1.93 5.85
C GLU A 173 18.74 3.35 5.35
N ILE A 174 18.03 3.43 4.23
CA ILE A 174 17.10 4.53 4.05
C ILE A 174 15.86 4.10 4.81
N ARG A 175 15.88 4.28 6.14
CA ARG A 175 14.65 4.16 6.93
C ARG A 175 13.68 5.16 6.29
N SER A 176 12.67 4.67 5.61
CA SER A 176 11.60 5.50 5.09
C SER A 176 10.45 5.45 6.06
N ILE A 177 9.97 6.61 6.49
CA ILE A 177 8.79 6.72 7.32
C ILE A 177 7.67 7.30 6.45
N ALA A 178 6.65 6.50 6.18
CA ALA A 178 5.45 6.89 5.45
C ALA A 178 4.37 7.34 6.43
N ILE A 179 3.94 8.60 6.31
CA ILE A 179 3.01 9.24 7.24
C ILE A 179 1.74 9.66 6.50
N GLY A 180 0.60 9.15 6.95
CA GLY A 180 -0.72 9.60 6.50
C GLY A 180 -1.06 10.95 7.14
N ALA A 181 -1.26 11.99 6.34
CA ALA A 181 -1.52 13.35 6.81
C ALA A 181 -2.95 13.78 6.52
N MET A 182 -3.75 13.94 7.57
CA MET A 182 -5.06 14.60 7.51
C MET A 182 -4.91 16.14 7.57
N PRO A 183 -5.92 16.94 7.18
CA PRO A 183 -5.76 18.37 6.92
C PRO A 183 -5.05 19.21 8.00
N LEU A 184 -5.31 18.93 9.28
CA LEU A 184 -4.73 19.67 10.40
C LEU A 184 -3.25 19.35 10.64
N SER A 185 -2.86 18.08 10.48
CA SER A 185 -1.47 17.65 10.71
C SER A 185 -0.54 18.19 9.62
N ARG A 186 -1.05 18.31 8.39
CA ARG A 186 -0.36 18.87 7.22
C ARG A 186 0.10 20.32 7.42
N ALA A 187 -0.76 21.17 8.00
CA ALA A 187 -0.53 22.62 7.99
C ALA A 187 0.48 23.10 9.05
N ARG A 188 0.64 22.38 10.17
CA ARG A 188 1.46 22.87 11.30
C ARG A 188 2.30 21.79 11.96
N VAL A 189 1.71 20.63 12.26
CA VAL A 189 2.34 19.63 13.13
C VAL A 189 3.46 18.89 12.42
N LEU A 190 3.17 18.34 11.23
CA LEU A 190 4.13 17.54 10.49
C LEU A 190 5.33 18.37 9.99
N PRO A 191 5.18 19.56 9.37
CA PRO A 191 6.33 20.33 8.90
C PRO A 191 7.34 20.60 10.02
N ALA A 192 6.89 21.08 11.18
CA ALA A 192 7.77 21.39 12.30
C ALA A 192 8.45 20.13 12.88
N ALA A 193 7.70 19.03 13.01
CA ALA A 193 8.24 17.76 13.48
C ALA A 193 9.29 17.18 12.52
N ILE A 194 9.00 17.20 11.22
CA ILE A 194 9.86 16.69 10.14
C ILE A 194 11.15 17.50 10.09
N THR A 195 11.08 18.83 10.08
CA THR A 195 12.29 19.69 10.11
C THR A 195 13.18 19.35 11.30
N ARG A 196 12.59 19.19 12.50
CA ARG A 196 13.36 18.85 13.71
C ARG A 196 13.94 17.44 13.65
N PHE A 197 13.21 16.49 13.07
CA PHE A 197 13.62 15.09 12.96
C PHE A 197 14.74 14.91 11.94
N GLN A 198 14.59 15.48 10.74
CA GLN A 198 15.58 15.40 9.66
C GLN A 198 16.94 16.01 10.05
N ARG A 199 16.96 17.01 10.93
CA ARG A 199 18.23 17.55 11.48
C ARG A 199 19.01 16.53 12.30
N ARG A 200 18.33 15.56 12.96
CA ARG A 200 18.96 14.51 13.77
C ARG A 200 19.18 13.21 12.99
N HIS A 201 18.38 13.00 11.95
CA HIS A 201 18.36 11.79 11.15
C HIS A 201 18.33 12.13 9.65
N PRO A 202 19.41 12.71 9.11
CA PRO A 202 19.44 13.20 7.72
C PRO A 202 19.34 12.08 6.68
N GLN A 203 19.66 10.84 7.06
CA GLN A 203 19.57 9.66 6.20
C GLN A 203 18.15 9.08 6.08
N VAL A 204 17.22 9.49 6.95
CA VAL A 204 15.86 8.94 7.00
C VAL A 204 14.98 9.71 6.01
N ARG A 205 14.37 8.97 5.08
CA ARG A 205 13.43 9.54 4.11
C ARG A 205 12.04 9.63 4.76
N ILE A 206 11.33 10.73 4.56
CA ILE A 206 9.95 10.88 5.04
C ILE A 206 9.04 11.04 3.82
N ALA A 207 8.02 10.18 3.73
CA ALA A 207 6.97 10.29 2.73
C ALA A 207 5.68 10.76 3.41
N ILE A 208 5.01 11.75 2.82
CA ILE A 208 3.72 12.25 3.30
C ILE A 208 2.66 11.86 2.30
N ILE A 209 1.65 11.10 2.74
CA ILE A 209 0.50 10.71 1.94
C ILE A 209 -0.69 11.49 2.46
N GLU A 210 -1.23 12.40 1.65
CA GLU A 210 -2.36 13.23 2.03
C GLU A 210 -3.68 12.55 1.70
N GLY A 211 -4.66 12.65 2.61
CA GLY A 211 -5.97 12.06 2.37
C GLY A 211 -6.93 12.22 3.54
N SER A 212 -8.20 11.93 3.27
CA SER A 212 -9.22 11.72 4.27
C SER A 212 -8.99 10.40 5.03
N ARG A 213 -9.67 10.21 6.16
CA ARG A 213 -9.61 8.95 6.91
C ARG A 213 -9.99 7.76 6.02
N ALA A 214 -11.07 7.88 5.26
CA ALA A 214 -11.56 6.81 4.39
C ALA A 214 -10.52 6.41 3.33
N GLU A 215 -9.71 7.35 2.86
CA GLU A 215 -8.64 7.10 1.89
C GLU A 215 -7.37 6.53 2.52
N LEU A 216 -7.10 6.83 3.79
CA LEU A 216 -5.85 6.48 4.47
C LEU A 216 -5.92 5.18 5.31
N VAL A 217 -7.11 4.70 5.67
CA VAL A 217 -7.27 3.47 6.48
C VAL A 217 -6.74 2.22 5.75
N GLU A 218 -7.07 2.03 4.48
CA GLU A 218 -6.58 0.87 3.73
C GLU A 218 -5.07 0.91 3.47
N PRO A 219 -4.46 2.05 3.07
CA PRO A 219 -3.00 2.21 3.05
C PRO A 219 -2.30 1.94 4.39
N LEU A 220 -2.93 2.26 5.51
CA LEU A 220 -2.40 1.91 6.83
C LEU A 220 -2.47 0.40 7.07
N ARG A 221 -3.61 -0.24 6.77
CA ARG A 221 -3.81 -1.69 6.94
C ARG A 221 -2.87 -2.53 6.08
N ASN A 222 -2.56 -2.07 4.88
CA ASN A 222 -1.73 -2.82 3.93
C ASN A 222 -0.23 -2.48 4.03
N GLY A 223 0.18 -1.66 5.00
CA GLY A 223 1.57 -1.31 5.26
C GLY A 223 2.16 -0.27 4.30
N ALA A 224 1.36 0.36 3.44
CA ALA A 224 1.83 1.46 2.61
C ALA A 224 2.09 2.75 3.41
N ILE A 225 1.49 2.87 4.60
CA ILE A 225 1.69 3.96 5.57
C ILE A 225 2.01 3.34 6.93
N ASP A 226 3.00 3.87 7.64
CA ASP A 226 3.39 3.38 8.96
C ASP A 226 2.44 3.87 10.06
N PHE A 227 2.05 5.15 9.98
CA PHE A 227 1.06 5.74 10.87
C PHE A 227 0.36 6.94 10.24
N MET A 228 -0.82 7.28 10.75
CA MET A 228 -1.56 8.47 10.34
C MET A 228 -1.67 9.49 11.47
N VAL A 229 -1.59 10.77 11.13
CA VAL A 229 -1.80 11.89 12.07
C VAL A 229 -3.05 12.65 11.65
N GLY A 230 -4.07 12.59 12.50
CA GLY A 230 -5.36 13.23 12.28
C GLY A 230 -6.20 13.31 13.55
N ALA A 231 -7.44 13.77 13.40
CA ALA A 231 -8.37 13.87 14.50
C ALA A 231 -8.81 12.48 14.99
N LEU A 232 -8.77 12.29 16.31
CA LEU A 232 -9.25 11.08 16.97
C LEU A 232 -10.77 10.95 16.86
N ARG A 233 -11.28 9.72 16.99
CA ARG A 233 -12.70 9.41 17.04
C ARG A 233 -13.04 8.69 18.34
N ASP A 234 -14.16 9.03 18.92
CA ASP A 234 -14.72 8.32 20.06
C ASP A 234 -16.22 8.09 19.80
N PRO A 235 -16.67 6.84 19.60
CA PRO A 235 -15.86 5.62 19.57
C PRO A 235 -14.96 5.52 18.34
N LEU A 236 -13.89 4.73 18.45
CA LEU A 236 -13.08 4.36 17.29
C LEU A 236 -13.92 3.49 16.34
N ILE A 237 -13.96 3.86 15.06
CA ILE A 237 -14.78 3.18 14.05
C ILE A 237 -14.14 1.86 13.61
N GLU A 238 -12.81 1.85 13.45
CA GLU A 238 -12.03 0.71 12.97
C GLU A 238 -11.44 -0.09 14.15
N PRO A 239 -11.92 -1.32 14.43
CA PRO A 239 -11.55 -2.07 15.63
C PRO A 239 -10.11 -2.60 15.61
N ASP A 240 -9.51 -2.69 14.43
CA ASP A 240 -8.15 -3.15 14.18
C ASP A 240 -7.11 -2.03 14.29
N LEU A 241 -7.54 -0.78 14.46
CA LEU A 241 -6.65 0.36 14.61
C LEU A 241 -6.44 0.72 16.08
N VAL A 242 -5.26 1.29 16.37
CA VAL A 242 -4.96 1.89 17.67
C VAL A 242 -4.78 3.38 17.48
N GLN A 243 -5.36 4.16 18.38
CA GLN A 243 -5.28 5.61 18.35
C GLN A 243 -4.60 6.15 19.61
N ARG A 244 -3.71 7.12 19.46
CA ARG A 244 -2.96 7.73 20.57
C ARG A 244 -3.14 9.26 20.56
N PRO A 245 -3.55 9.87 21.68
CA PRO A 245 -3.57 11.33 21.82
C PRO A 245 -2.18 11.93 21.65
N LEU A 246 -2.07 12.96 20.78
CA LEU A 246 -0.82 13.68 20.54
C LEU A 246 -0.83 15.08 21.16
N PHE A 247 -1.92 15.82 20.98
CA PHE A 247 -2.17 17.13 21.59
C PHE A 247 -3.68 17.42 21.58
N ARG A 248 -4.09 18.46 22.31
CA ARG A 248 -5.46 18.98 22.25
C ARG A 248 -5.49 20.20 21.35
N ASP A 249 -6.34 20.16 20.34
CA ASP A 249 -6.59 21.31 19.47
C ASP A 249 -7.63 22.25 20.09
N ARG A 250 -7.52 23.55 19.81
CA ARG A 250 -8.46 24.58 20.27
C ARG A 250 -8.98 25.35 19.05
N PRO A 251 -10.10 24.92 18.47
CA PRO A 251 -10.61 25.57 17.29
C PRO A 251 -11.11 26.99 17.63
N ALA A 252 -10.95 27.90 16.67
CA ALA A 252 -11.38 29.29 16.80
C ALA A 252 -12.41 29.62 15.72
N ILE A 253 -13.37 30.46 16.08
CA ILE A 253 -14.32 31.04 15.13
C ILE A 253 -13.64 32.24 14.47
N VAL A 254 -13.71 32.29 13.15
CA VAL A 254 -13.13 33.38 12.36
C VAL A 254 -14.21 34.03 11.50
N ALA A 255 -14.16 35.35 11.41
CA ALA A 255 -15.05 36.15 10.58
C ALA A 255 -14.24 37.17 9.77
N ARG A 256 -14.89 37.80 8.78
CA ARG A 256 -14.25 38.87 8.00
C ARG A 256 -13.88 40.06 8.90
N LYS A 257 -12.87 40.83 8.49
CA LYS A 257 -12.60 42.15 9.09
C LYS A 257 -13.84 43.05 8.99
N GLY A 258 -14.14 43.81 10.04
CA GLY A 258 -15.35 44.63 10.15
C GLY A 258 -16.62 43.82 10.40
N HIS A 259 -16.53 42.60 10.93
CA HIS A 259 -17.72 41.81 11.26
C HIS A 259 -18.52 42.52 12.37
N PRO A 260 -19.86 42.47 12.39
CA PRO A 260 -20.65 43.09 13.47
C PRO A 260 -20.28 42.63 14.90
N LEU A 261 -19.67 41.45 15.03
CA LEU A 261 -19.19 40.88 16.29
C LEU A 261 -17.70 41.14 16.57
N GLU A 262 -16.99 41.89 15.72
CA GLU A 262 -15.56 42.18 15.92
C GLU A 262 -15.33 42.95 17.23
N GLY A 263 -14.33 42.51 18.01
CA GLY A 263 -13.98 43.12 19.30
C GLY A 263 -14.99 42.86 20.43
N ARG A 264 -15.99 41.99 20.20
CA ARG A 264 -16.97 41.56 21.22
C ARG A 264 -16.63 40.17 21.75
N ASP A 265 -17.26 39.80 22.86
CA ASP A 265 -17.31 38.42 23.37
C ASP A 265 -18.73 37.86 23.10
N PRO A 266 -19.01 37.41 21.86
CA PRO A 266 -20.37 37.06 21.45
C PRO A 266 -20.87 35.78 22.13
N SER A 267 -22.15 35.78 22.50
CA SER A 267 -22.83 34.57 22.96
C SER A 267 -23.08 33.59 21.80
N LEU A 268 -23.44 32.34 22.12
CA LEU A 268 -23.85 31.37 21.11
C LEU A 268 -25.08 31.86 20.32
N ALA A 269 -26.02 32.57 20.96
CA ALA A 269 -27.17 33.15 20.26
C ALA A 269 -26.75 34.23 19.24
N ASP A 270 -25.77 35.08 19.60
CA ASP A 270 -25.21 36.06 18.67
C ASP A 270 -24.54 35.39 17.47
N LEU A 271 -23.88 34.26 17.68
CA LEU A 271 -23.24 33.47 16.63
C LEU A 271 -24.25 32.71 15.75
N ALA A 272 -25.35 32.23 16.32
CA ALA A 272 -26.41 31.53 15.60
C ALA A 272 -27.17 32.46 14.62
N ALA A 273 -27.15 33.77 14.88
CA ALA A 273 -27.80 34.77 14.03
C ALA A 273 -27.12 34.96 12.65
N TYR A 274 -25.96 34.32 12.42
CA TYR A 274 -25.19 34.45 11.18
C TYR A 274 -25.02 33.10 10.47
N PRO A 275 -24.83 33.11 9.14
CA PRO A 275 -24.55 31.88 8.40
C PRO A 275 -23.17 31.31 8.74
N TRP A 276 -23.11 29.99 8.93
CA TRP A 276 -21.88 29.25 9.22
C TRP A 276 -21.32 28.55 7.98
N ILE A 277 -20.03 28.74 7.71
CA ILE A 277 -19.28 27.94 6.74
C ILE A 277 -18.52 26.87 7.52
N VAL A 278 -18.98 25.62 7.44
CA VAL A 278 -18.42 24.48 8.17
C VAL A 278 -17.95 23.38 7.23
N ALA A 279 -17.16 22.45 7.76
CA ALA A 279 -16.70 21.28 7.02
C ALA A 279 -17.87 20.38 6.55
N ALA A 280 -17.59 19.45 5.63
CA ALA A 280 -18.57 18.46 5.19
C ALA A 280 -19.06 17.57 6.37
N PRO A 281 -20.25 16.97 6.26
CA PRO A 281 -20.76 16.03 7.26
C PRO A 281 -19.74 14.93 7.60
N GLY A 282 -19.67 14.55 8.88
CA GLY A 282 -18.73 13.55 9.39
C GLY A 282 -17.35 14.10 9.78
N ALA A 283 -17.01 15.36 9.46
CA ALA A 283 -15.80 15.99 9.99
C ALA A 283 -15.92 16.22 11.52
N PRO A 284 -14.93 15.84 12.35
CA PRO A 284 -15.05 15.91 13.81
C PRO A 284 -15.27 17.36 14.31
N LEU A 285 -14.64 18.33 13.65
CA LEU A 285 -14.81 19.74 13.99
C LEU A 285 -16.25 20.23 13.75
N ARG A 286 -16.91 19.73 12.69
CA ARG A 286 -18.32 20.06 12.45
C ARG A 286 -19.23 19.49 13.53
N SER A 287 -19.04 18.22 13.90
CA SER A 287 -19.80 17.61 14.99
C SER A 287 -19.62 18.37 16.32
N THR A 288 -18.42 18.90 16.57
CA THR A 288 -18.14 19.75 17.73
C THR A 288 -18.97 21.04 17.70
N TRP A 289 -19.07 21.71 16.54
CA TRP A 289 -19.89 22.91 16.40
C TRP A 289 -21.38 22.64 16.50
N GLU A 290 -21.87 21.57 15.85
CA GLU A 290 -23.28 21.17 15.94
C GLU A 290 -23.67 20.83 17.38
N GLN A 291 -22.81 20.10 18.10
CA GLN A 291 -23.02 19.78 19.51
C GLN A 291 -23.00 21.04 20.40
N MET A 292 -22.08 21.98 20.15
CA MET A 292 -22.00 23.25 20.89
C MET A 292 -23.30 24.07 20.80
N PHE A 293 -23.94 24.14 19.62
CA PHE A 293 -25.24 24.82 19.47
C PHE A 293 -26.39 24.00 20.06
N ALA A 294 -26.40 22.68 19.83
CA ALA A 294 -27.45 21.80 20.34
C ALA A 294 -27.50 21.79 21.89
N GLU A 295 -26.35 21.77 22.56
CA GLU A 295 -26.26 21.87 24.03
C GLU A 295 -26.77 23.20 24.58
N ALA A 296 -26.73 24.26 23.76
CA ALA A 296 -27.29 25.57 24.09
C ALA A 296 -28.76 25.73 23.67
N GLY A 297 -29.38 24.70 23.07
CA GLY A 297 -30.76 24.72 22.59
C GLY A 297 -30.97 25.55 21.32
N LEU A 298 -29.93 25.69 20.49
CA LEU A 298 -29.90 26.48 19.25
C LEU A 298 -29.74 25.60 18.01
#